data_AF-A0A5C5YXA9-F1
#
_entry.id   AF-A0A5C5YXA9-F1
#
_cell.length_a   1.000
_cell.length_b   1.000
_cell.length_c   1.000
_cell.angle_alpha   90.00
_cell.angle_beta   90.00
_cell.angle_gamma   90.00
#
_symmetry.space_group_name_H-M   'P 1'
#
loop_
_entity.id
_entity.type
_entity.pdbx_description
1 polymer ?
#
loop_
_entity_poly.entity_id
_entity_poly.type
_entity_poly.pdbx_seq_one_letter_code
_entity_poly.pdbx_strand_id
1 'polypeptide(L)'
;MKSRKMQLIVAAIALCIACVSVAGWTAVKVVVWVRDLPNRIVIDGDAMANVFGAAVVQSYHEGLENGDASTQRQIIRDFTTLVVDDAAAQDWMRTEYSADLHRLSSSPNTDVAALASELLTLLSETPDTDRTQSVNQDGG
;
A
#
# COMPACT_ATOMS: atom_id res chain seq x y z
N MET A 1 -54.74 23.70 -27.25
CA MET A 1 -54.25 23.61 -25.85
C MET A 1 -53.79 22.21 -25.39
N LYS A 2 -53.94 21.14 -26.19
CA LYS A 2 -53.52 19.76 -25.84
C LYS A 2 -52.00 19.50 -25.98
N SER A 3 -51.29 20.18 -26.90
CA SER A 3 -49.88 19.86 -27.21
C SER A 3 -48.86 20.34 -26.15
N ARG A 4 -49.04 21.53 -25.56
CA ARG A 4 -48.10 22.10 -24.58
C ARG A 4 -48.05 21.29 -23.27
N LYS A 5 -49.19 20.80 -22.80
CA LYS A 5 -49.28 19.97 -21.59
C LYS A 5 -48.63 18.59 -21.79
N MET A 6 -48.78 18.01 -22.98
CA MET A 6 -48.15 16.72 -23.33
C MET A 6 -46.63 16.86 -23.47
N GLN A 7 -46.14 17.98 -24.03
CA GLN A 7 -44.70 18.28 -24.10
C GLN A 7 -44.07 18.46 -22.71
N LEU A 8 -44.77 19.12 -21.77
CA LEU A 8 -44.28 19.26 -20.40
C LEU A 8 -44.17 17.92 -19.66
N ILE A 9 -45.12 17.01 -19.89
CA ILE A 9 -45.08 15.67 -19.27
C ILE A 9 -43.90 14.85 -19.83
N VAL A 10 -43.68 14.88 -21.15
CA VAL A 10 -42.56 14.17 -21.78
C VAL A 10 -41.21 14.73 -21.31
N ALA A 11 -41.09 16.06 -21.19
CA ALA A 11 -39.89 16.70 -20.67
C ALA A 11 -39.61 16.33 -19.21
N ALA A 12 -40.63 16.27 -18.36
CA ALA A 12 -40.48 15.86 -16.96
C ALA A 12 -40.02 14.40 -16.82
N ILE A 13 -40.57 13.50 -17.63
CA ILE A 13 -40.17 12.08 -17.65
C ILE A 13 -38.71 11.94 -18.13
N ALA A 14 -38.33 12.64 -19.19
CA ALA A 14 -36.95 12.63 -19.68
C ALA A 14 -35.96 13.16 -18.64
N LEU A 15 -36.33 14.20 -17.89
CA LEU A 15 -35.52 14.73 -16.80
C LEU A 15 -35.36 13.72 -15.66
N CYS A 16 -36.44 13.05 -15.25
CA CYS A 16 -36.36 12.00 -14.22
C CYS A 16 -35.45 10.84 -14.65
N ILE A 17 -35.54 10.39 -15.91
CA ILE A 17 -34.69 9.33 -16.45
C ILE A 17 -33.22 9.78 -16.46
N ALA A 18 -32.95 11.03 -16.85
CA ALA A 18 -31.60 11.59 -16.79
C ALA A 18 -31.06 11.64 -15.35
N CYS A 19 -31.87 12.08 -14.38
CA CYS A 19 -31.47 12.11 -12.96
C CYS A 19 -31.15 10.71 -12.42
N VAL A 20 -31.98 9.70 -12.72
CA VAL A 20 -31.75 8.31 -12.29
C VAL A 20 -30.52 7.72 -13.00
N SER A 21 -30.28 8.08 -14.26
CA SER A 21 -29.09 7.64 -15.00
C SER A 21 -27.80 8.21 -14.43
N VAL A 22 -27.80 9.48 -14.02
CA VAL A 22 -26.64 10.12 -13.35
C VAL A 22 -26.40 9.49 -11.98
N ALA A 23 -27.45 9.23 -11.20
CA ALA A 23 -27.33 8.57 -9.89
C ALA A 23 -26.87 7.11 -10.01
N GLY A 24 -27.32 6.38 -11.03
CA GLY A 24 -26.84 5.02 -11.33
C GLY A 24 -25.36 5.02 -11.76
N TRP A 25 -24.96 6.01 -12.57
CA TRP A 25 -23.57 6.17 -13.01
C TRP A 25 -22.62 6.45 -11.85
N THR A 26 -23.02 7.30 -10.90
CA THR A 26 -22.20 7.57 -9.70
C THR A 26 -22.13 6.34 -8.79
N ALA A 27 -23.22 5.61 -8.60
CA ALA A 27 -23.22 4.37 -7.81
C ALA A 27 -22.29 3.30 -8.41
N VAL A 28 -22.29 3.12 -9.73
CA VAL A 28 -21.36 2.19 -10.42
C VAL A 28 -19.92 2.64 -10.22
N LYS A 29 -19.62 3.94 -10.33
CA LYS A 29 -18.26 4.45 -10.08
C LYS A 29 -17.82 4.26 -8.64
N VAL A 30 -18.71 4.44 -7.66
CA VAL A 30 -18.40 4.21 -6.24
C VAL A 30 -18.16 2.72 -5.99
N VAL A 31 -18.98 1.82 -6.54
CA VAL A 31 -18.79 0.37 -6.38
C VAL A 31 -17.53 -0.11 -7.09
N VAL A 32 -17.19 0.44 -8.26
CA VAL A 32 -15.91 0.17 -8.92
C VAL A 32 -14.77 0.70 -8.07
N TRP A 33 -14.83 1.94 -7.55
CA TRP A 33 -13.82 2.49 -6.66
C TRP A 33 -13.66 1.67 -5.38
N VAL A 34 -14.75 1.19 -4.79
CA VAL A 34 -14.75 0.32 -3.59
C VAL A 34 -14.25 -1.08 -3.90
N ARG A 35 -14.53 -1.63 -5.10
CA ARG A 35 -13.94 -2.90 -5.57
C ARG A 35 -12.48 -2.76 -5.94
N ASP A 36 -12.04 -1.58 -6.36
CA ASP A 36 -10.64 -1.30 -6.66
C ASP A 36 -9.85 -1.04 -5.38
N LEU A 37 -10.47 -0.63 -4.26
CA LEU A 37 -9.78 -0.41 -2.97
C LEU A 37 -8.91 -1.60 -2.52
N PRO A 38 -9.35 -2.87 -2.51
CA PRO A 38 -8.46 -3.97 -2.14
C PRO A 38 -7.26 -4.15 -3.11
N ASN A 39 -7.35 -3.68 -4.35
CA ASN A 39 -6.24 -3.65 -5.32
C ASN A 39 -5.48 -2.31 -5.36
N ARG A 40 -5.98 -1.27 -4.67
CA ARG A 40 -5.41 0.08 -4.59
C ARG A 40 -4.84 0.41 -3.22
N ILE A 41 -4.94 -0.50 -2.25
CA ILE A 41 -3.97 -0.62 -1.17
C ILE A 41 -2.72 -1.34 -1.73
N VAL A 42 -2.25 -0.89 -2.90
CA VAL A 42 -0.83 -0.61 -3.02
C VAL A 42 -0.67 0.53 -2.03
N ILE A 43 -0.14 0.25 -0.84
CA ILE A 43 0.41 1.32 -0.01
C ILE A 43 1.55 1.87 -0.85
N ASP A 44 1.22 2.83 -1.71
CA ASP A 44 2.21 3.62 -2.44
C ASP A 44 3.19 4.09 -1.38
N GLY A 45 4.50 3.99 -1.66
CA GLY A 45 5.51 4.42 -0.72
C GLY A 45 5.30 5.85 -0.23
N ASP A 46 4.58 6.67 -1.02
CA ASP A 46 4.08 7.99 -0.67
C ASP A 46 3.17 8.03 0.56
N ALA A 47 2.34 7.01 0.80
CA ALA A 47 1.49 6.92 1.99
C ALA A 47 2.32 6.66 3.25
N MET A 48 3.32 5.76 3.19
CA MET A 48 4.25 5.54 4.30
C MET A 48 5.18 6.74 4.52
N ALA A 49 5.69 7.34 3.44
CA ALA A 49 6.47 8.57 3.50
C ALA A 49 5.66 9.75 4.06
N ASN A 50 4.35 9.80 3.84
CA ASN A 50 3.46 10.80 4.44
C ASN A 50 3.16 10.51 5.93
N VAL A 51 3.13 9.24 6.35
CA VAL A 51 2.95 8.83 7.75
C VAL A 51 4.20 9.12 8.59
N PHE A 52 5.39 8.75 8.09
CA PHE A 52 6.65 9.03 8.79
C PHE A 52 7.10 10.49 8.60
N GLY A 53 6.80 11.08 7.44
CA GLY A 53 7.29 12.39 7.02
C GLY A 53 8.73 12.33 6.49
N ALA A 54 9.02 13.14 5.47
CA ALA A 54 10.33 13.16 4.79
C ALA A 54 11.51 13.40 5.75
N ALA A 55 11.32 14.21 6.80
CA ALA A 55 12.36 14.48 7.79
C ALA A 55 12.75 13.24 8.61
N VAL A 56 11.77 12.39 8.94
CA VAL A 56 12.03 11.14 9.69
C VAL A 56 12.70 10.12 8.79
N VAL A 57 12.23 10.00 7.54
CA VAL A 57 12.84 9.12 6.55
C VAL A 57 14.33 9.46 6.35
N GLN A 58 14.62 10.75 6.16
CA GLN A 58 15.98 11.25 6.03
C GLN A 58 16.81 11.06 7.30
N SER A 59 16.22 11.24 8.49
CA SER A 59 16.91 11.01 9.75
C SER A 59 17.32 9.54 9.92
N TYR A 60 16.50 8.60 9.46
CA TYR A 60 16.86 7.19 9.48
C TYR A 60 17.94 6.84 8.47
N HIS A 61 17.90 7.42 7.25
CA HIS A 61 19.00 7.30 6.29
C HIS A 61 20.32 7.76 6.89
N GLU A 62 20.34 8.97 7.48
CA GLU A 62 21.52 9.52 8.14
C GLU A 62 21.99 8.64 9.30
N GLY A 63 21.07 8.10 10.10
CA GLY A 63 21.38 7.20 11.21
C GLY A 63 21.95 5.85 10.75
N LEU A 64 21.51 5.34 9.61
CA LEU A 64 22.06 4.12 9.00
C LEU A 64 23.41 4.38 8.32
N GLU A 65 23.62 5.56 7.75
CA GLU A 65 24.87 5.93 7.08
C GLU A 65 25.97 6.30 8.08
N ASN A 66 25.70 7.27 8.94
CA ASN A 66 26.68 7.94 9.79
C ASN A 66 26.53 7.62 11.29
N GLY A 67 25.47 6.90 11.67
CA GLY A 67 25.26 6.49 13.06
C GLY A 67 26.30 5.47 13.53
N ASP A 68 26.52 5.44 14.85
CA ASP A 68 27.33 4.39 15.45
C ASP A 68 26.64 3.03 15.40
N ALA A 69 27.37 1.96 15.71
CA ALA A 69 26.82 0.60 15.69
C ALA A 69 25.64 0.42 16.66
N SER A 70 25.53 1.22 17.72
CA SER A 70 24.38 1.15 18.62
C SER A 70 23.13 1.70 17.94
N THR A 71 23.26 2.85 17.30
CA THR A 71 22.21 3.55 16.57
C THR A 71 21.74 2.73 15.38
N GLN A 72 22.66 2.22 14.56
CA GLN A 72 22.33 1.36 13.42
C GLN A 72 21.54 0.11 13.85
N ARG A 73 21.97 -0.57 14.90
CA ARG A 73 21.26 -1.76 15.41
C ARG A 73 19.87 -1.41 15.94
N GLN A 74 19.72 -0.27 16.61
CA GLN A 74 18.41 0.17 17.10
C GLN A 74 17.45 0.42 15.93
N ILE A 75 17.90 1.16 14.92
CA ILE A 75 17.08 1.45 13.73
C ILE A 75 16.68 0.16 13.02
N ILE A 76 17.61 -0.78 12.80
CA ILE A 76 17.29 -2.06 12.14
C ILE A 76 16.28 -2.88 12.94
N ARG A 77 16.34 -2.87 14.28
CA ARG A 77 15.37 -3.57 15.13
C ARG A 77 13.98 -2.93 15.07
N ASP A 78 13.93 -1.60 15.05
CA ASP A 78 12.69 -0.85 14.91
C ASP A 78 12.05 -1.17 13.54
N PHE A 79 12.85 -1.23 12.48
CA PHE A 79 12.40 -1.66 11.15
C PHE A 79 11.90 -3.10 11.13
N THR A 80 12.61 -4.01 11.78
CA THR A 80 12.19 -5.42 11.88
C THR A 80 10.82 -5.54 12.54
N THR A 81 10.61 -4.78 13.62
CA THR A 81 9.31 -4.74 14.33
C THR A 81 8.20 -4.18 13.45
N LEU A 82 8.51 -3.18 12.63
CA LEU A 82 7.55 -2.56 11.72
C LEU A 82 7.10 -3.52 10.61
N VAL A 83 8.01 -4.35 10.08
CA VAL A 83 7.74 -5.14 8.86
C VAL A 83 7.29 -6.58 9.13
N VAL A 84 7.37 -7.07 10.38
CA VAL A 84 7.13 -8.51 10.69
C VAL A 84 5.75 -9.01 10.28
N ASP A 85 4.72 -8.18 10.41
CA ASP A 85 3.32 -8.54 10.12
C ASP A 85 2.65 -7.58 9.12
N ASP A 86 3.43 -6.75 8.43
CA ASP A 86 2.91 -5.72 7.51
C ASP A 86 3.59 -5.81 6.14
N ALA A 87 2.91 -6.47 5.19
CA ALA A 87 3.39 -6.65 3.82
C ALA A 87 3.62 -5.32 3.08
N ALA A 88 2.84 -4.30 3.40
CA ALA A 88 3.00 -2.99 2.79
C ALA A 88 4.19 -2.22 3.38
N ALA A 89 4.44 -2.36 4.67
CA ALA A 89 5.68 -1.88 5.28
C ALA A 89 6.90 -2.62 4.71
N GLN A 90 6.80 -3.93 4.43
CA GLN A 90 7.86 -4.68 3.75
C GLN A 90 8.12 -4.13 2.33
N ASP A 91 7.08 -3.93 1.53
CA ASP A 91 7.19 -3.36 0.18
C ASP A 91 7.83 -1.97 0.18
N TRP A 92 7.39 -1.11 1.08
CA TRP A 92 7.94 0.22 1.25
C TRP A 92 9.40 0.18 1.70
N MET A 93 9.73 -0.63 2.71
CA MET A 93 11.10 -0.80 3.21
C MET A 93 12.06 -1.31 2.11
N ARG A 94 11.60 -2.25 1.26
CA ARG A 94 12.35 -2.73 0.11
C ARG A 94 12.65 -1.64 -0.92
N THR A 95 11.77 -0.66 -1.05
CA THR A 95 11.97 0.44 -2.00
C THR A 95 12.84 1.54 -1.38
N GLU A 96 12.55 1.93 -0.15
CA GLU A 96 13.15 3.09 0.50
C GLU A 96 14.56 2.80 1.05
N TYR A 97 14.77 1.67 1.73
CA TYR A 97 16.00 1.40 2.50
C TYR A 97 16.86 0.25 1.96
N SER A 98 16.53 -0.32 0.80
CA SER A 98 17.25 -1.49 0.25
C SER A 98 18.75 -1.22 0.07
N ALA A 99 19.13 -0.04 -0.44
CA ALA A 99 20.53 0.32 -0.63
C ALA A 99 21.30 0.35 0.70
N ASP A 100 20.72 0.96 1.74
CA ASP A 100 21.35 1.03 3.06
C ASP A 100 21.46 -0.33 3.73
N LEU A 101 20.42 -1.16 3.65
CA LEU A 101 20.44 -2.49 4.22
C LEU A 101 21.48 -3.39 3.53
N HIS A 102 21.63 -3.31 2.20
CA HIS A 102 22.67 -4.04 1.47
C HIS A 102 24.09 -3.53 1.78
N ARG A 103 24.26 -2.23 2.01
CA ARG A 103 25.54 -1.68 2.46
C ARG A 103 25.87 -2.19 3.88
N LEU A 104 24.89 -2.14 4.78
CA LEU A 104 25.05 -2.55 6.17
C LEU A 104 25.24 -4.05 6.34
N SER A 105 24.68 -4.88 5.47
CA SER A 105 24.93 -6.33 5.47
C SER A 105 26.40 -6.67 5.20
N SER A 106 27.16 -5.74 4.62
CA SER A 106 28.60 -5.85 4.39
C SER A 106 29.43 -5.04 5.39
N SER A 107 28.82 -4.58 6.49
CA SER A 107 29.49 -3.77 7.52
C SER A 107 30.60 -4.56 8.22
N PRO A 108 31.72 -3.91 8.61
CA PRO A 108 32.73 -4.54 9.46
C PRO A 108 32.23 -4.88 10.86
N ASN A 109 31.11 -4.28 11.30
CA ASN A 109 30.45 -4.66 12.54
C ASN A 109 29.56 -5.89 12.33
N THR A 110 29.95 -7.03 12.91
CA THR A 110 29.28 -8.31 12.71
C THR A 110 27.83 -8.32 13.16
N ASP A 111 27.48 -7.59 14.23
CA ASP A 111 26.10 -7.53 14.73
C ASP A 111 25.20 -6.73 13.79
N VAL A 112 25.70 -5.59 13.29
CA VAL A 112 24.98 -4.75 12.32
C VAL A 112 24.79 -5.52 11.01
N ALA A 113 25.84 -6.19 10.53
CA ALA A 113 25.79 -7.00 9.31
C ALA A 113 24.80 -8.17 9.43
N ALA A 114 24.78 -8.86 10.58
CA ALA A 114 23.84 -9.94 10.84
C ALA A 114 22.40 -9.45 10.84
N LEU A 115 22.09 -8.37 11.58
CA LEU A 115 20.74 -7.82 11.66
C LEU A 115 20.25 -7.29 10.30
N ALA A 116 21.11 -6.61 9.54
CA ALA A 116 20.74 -6.13 8.21
C ALA A 116 20.46 -7.30 7.25
N SER A 117 21.24 -8.38 7.33
CA SER A 117 21.02 -9.59 6.52
C SER A 117 19.74 -10.33 6.90
N GLU A 118 19.44 -10.41 8.19
CA GLU A 118 18.20 -10.97 8.72
C GLU A 118 16.99 -10.18 8.21
N LEU A 119 17.04 -8.84 8.32
CA LEU A 119 15.98 -7.98 7.80
C LEU A 119 15.81 -8.13 6.28
N LEU A 120 16.90 -8.18 5.50
CA LEU A 120 16.82 -8.43 4.05
C LEU A 120 16.17 -9.78 3.73
N THR A 121 16.42 -10.80 4.55
CA THR A 121 15.80 -12.12 4.40
C THR A 121 14.30 -12.04 4.67
N LEU A 122 13.90 -11.40 5.77
CA LEU A 122 12.50 -11.16 6.13
C LEU A 122 11.76 -10.38 5.03
N LEU A 123 12.41 -9.37 4.44
CA LEU A 123 11.85 -8.61 3.33
C LEU A 123 11.72 -9.41 2.02
N SER A 124 12.51 -10.47 1.86
CA SER A 124 12.48 -11.33 0.67
C SER A 124 11.41 -12.42 0.73
N GLU A 125 10.98 -12.80 1.94
CA GLU A 125 9.84 -13.70 2.16
C GLU A 125 8.55 -12.98 1.74
N THR A 126 8.19 -13.11 0.46
CA THR A 126 6.93 -12.60 -0.06
C THR A 126 5.76 -13.29 0.68
N PRO A 127 4.73 -12.56 1.15
CA PRO A 127 3.54 -13.19 1.69
C PRO A 127 2.91 -14.05 0.59
N ASP A 128 3.03 -15.36 0.78
CA ASP A 128 2.59 -16.39 -0.14
C ASP A 128 1.07 -16.28 -0.31
N THR A 129 0.64 -15.52 -1.33
CA THR A 129 -0.77 -15.31 -1.68
C THR A 129 -1.33 -16.53 -2.44
N ASP A 130 -0.72 -17.71 -2.25
CA ASP A 130 -1.04 -18.93 -3.01
C ASP A 130 -1.85 -19.97 -2.20
N ARG A 131 -2.17 -19.69 -0.92
CA ARG A 131 -2.93 -20.63 -0.07
C ARG A 131 -4.46 -20.56 -0.16
N THR A 132 -5.03 -19.58 -0.86
CA THR A 132 -6.51 -19.36 -0.82
C THR A 132 -7.25 -19.75 -2.10
N GLN A 133 -6.58 -20.19 -3.17
CA GLN A 133 -7.26 -20.58 -4.42
C GLN A 133 -7.35 -22.08 -4.72
N SER A 134 -6.72 -22.96 -3.92
CA SER A 134 -6.69 -24.41 -4.20
C SER A 134 -7.77 -25.26 -3.50
N VAL A 135 -8.81 -24.66 -2.91
CA VAL A 135 -9.85 -25.42 -2.14
C VAL A 135 -11.25 -25.39 -2.78
N ASN A 136 -11.43 -24.87 -4.00
CA ASN A 136 -12.77 -24.84 -4.63
C ASN A 136 -12.86 -25.43 -6.05
N GLN A 137 -11.93 -26.29 -6.44
CA GLN A 137 -12.09 -27.16 -7.60
C GLN A 137 -11.92 -28.63 -7.23
N ASP A 138 -12.78 -29.15 -6.34
CA ASP A 138 -13.25 -30.52 -6.51
C ASP A 138 -14.54 -30.77 -5.71
N GLY A 139 -15.57 -31.30 -6.39
CA GLY A 139 -16.70 -31.95 -5.74
C GLY A 139 -18.07 -31.28 -5.90
N GLY A 140 -18.87 -31.80 -6.85
CA GLY A 140 -20.34 -31.77 -6.78
C GLY A 140 -21.05 -31.48 -8.10
#